data_AF-A0A3G2JQQ3-F1
#
_entry.id   AF-A0A3G2JQQ3-F1
#
_cell.length_a   1.000
_cell.length_b   1.000
_cell.length_c   1.000
_cell.angle_alpha   90.00
_cell.angle_beta   90.00
_cell.angle_gamma   90.00
#
_symmetry.space_group_name_H-M   'P 1'
#
loop_
_entity.id
_entity.type
_entity.pdbx_description
1 polymer ?
#
loop_
_entity_poly.entity_id
_entity_poly.type
_entity_poly.pdbx_seq_one_letter_code
_entity_poly.pdbx_strand_id
1 'polypeptide(L)'
;MYVSTTASSFRVSAFRVGWYGGAQARLVWRSERIPGRVRPEPRFVPDTRTVRADWPRTLTFGTAGWPEGAYLLRLEADSGHQRYVPLIVRSTRGTGRTVLIHAPATWQAYNRWGGYSLYAGASGAYATRSLAVSFDRPYDADGAEKFRVYERAAVVLAERLGIPLAYTTGADVHRDPEVLRGAAAVVCLGHDEYWTSEQRRHVTAARDAGTNVVFLGANTCFRRVRLEQGEARPDRTVVCYKSAVRADPCYATRPALVTTDFRRAPAPDPESSLTGVLYEGNPTDAPYVVHAADHWLYEGTGVRPGDAFGHLVGVEYDRVTPGAPVPEPLEITAHSPLVCGGLRSHSDSAYYTAPSGAGVFATGTMRWVEALMAGTPDGGRDHGMDARTRAFVTRTTENVLRAFAEGSATRHRPAARPNVSEVYRSGV
;
A
#
# COMPACT_ATOMS: atom_id res chain seq x y z
N MET A 1 6.97 22.96 -3.70
CA MET A 1 7.75 21.99 -4.50
C MET A 1 9.20 22.42 -4.57
N TYR A 2 10.11 21.46 -4.50
CA TYR A 2 11.56 21.64 -4.48
C TYR A 2 12.14 20.90 -5.69
N VAL A 3 12.95 21.57 -6.51
CA VAL A 3 13.43 21.02 -7.79
C VAL A 3 14.88 21.45 -8.02
N SER A 4 15.72 20.47 -8.38
CA SER A 4 17.06 20.66 -8.97
C SER A 4 17.06 20.08 -10.37
N THR A 5 17.59 20.83 -11.33
CA THR A 5 17.68 20.38 -12.73
C THR A 5 18.78 21.13 -13.48
N THR A 6 19.40 20.45 -14.43
CA THR A 6 20.35 21.02 -15.40
C THR A 6 19.66 21.60 -16.64
N ALA A 7 18.36 21.33 -16.83
CA ALA A 7 17.56 21.92 -17.89
C ALA A 7 17.41 23.44 -17.71
N SER A 8 17.27 24.19 -18.80
CA SER A 8 17.15 25.65 -18.71
C SER A 8 15.79 26.09 -18.16
N SER A 9 14.76 25.29 -18.42
CA SER A 9 13.41 25.48 -17.88
C SER A 9 12.64 24.16 -17.78
N PHE A 10 11.61 24.15 -16.95
CA PHE A 10 10.67 23.03 -16.85
C PHE A 10 9.25 23.54 -16.60
N ARG A 11 8.27 22.67 -16.78
CA ARG A 11 6.85 22.92 -16.47
C ARG A 11 6.29 21.82 -15.58
N VAL A 12 5.41 22.18 -14.65
CA VAL A 12 4.66 21.23 -13.84
C VAL A 12 3.23 21.15 -14.36
N SER A 13 2.76 19.94 -14.63
CA SER A 13 1.36 19.65 -14.97
C SER A 13 0.78 18.67 -13.95
N ALA A 14 -0.37 19.00 -13.36
CA ALA A 14 -1.04 18.15 -12.39
C ALA A 14 -2.16 17.36 -13.04
N PHE A 15 -2.08 16.03 -12.96
CA PHE A 15 -3.08 15.12 -13.50
C PHE A 15 -3.79 14.42 -12.34
N ARG A 16 -5.11 14.61 -12.19
CA ARG A 16 -5.92 13.80 -11.28
C ARG A 16 -6.07 12.42 -11.90
N VAL A 17 -5.69 11.37 -11.18
CA VAL A 17 -5.82 9.96 -11.60
C VAL A 17 -7.25 9.49 -11.30
N GLY A 18 -7.84 8.71 -12.19
CA GLY A 18 -9.21 8.19 -12.07
C GLY A 18 -9.76 7.71 -13.40
N TRP A 19 -11.00 7.21 -13.47
CA TRP A 19 -11.50 6.51 -14.68
C TRP A 19 -11.55 7.38 -15.95
N TYR A 20 -12.23 8.53 -15.89
CA TYR A 20 -12.42 9.48 -17.00
C TYR A 20 -12.74 8.83 -18.36
N GLY A 21 -13.70 7.90 -18.37
CA GLY A 21 -14.11 7.22 -19.61
C GLY A 21 -13.02 6.35 -20.24
N GLY A 22 -12.04 5.90 -19.44
CA GLY A 22 -10.90 5.10 -19.91
C GLY A 22 -9.62 5.89 -20.11
N ALA A 23 -9.63 7.22 -20.00
CA ALA A 23 -8.42 8.05 -20.13
C ALA A 23 -7.45 7.93 -18.94
N GLN A 24 -7.92 7.40 -17.80
CA GLN A 24 -7.16 7.13 -16.57
C GLN A 24 -6.57 8.34 -15.82
N ALA A 25 -6.55 9.52 -16.45
CA ALA A 25 -6.20 10.77 -15.79
C ALA A 25 -6.78 11.99 -16.52
N ARG A 26 -6.91 13.10 -15.79
CA ARG A 26 -7.33 14.41 -16.33
C ARG A 26 -6.37 15.50 -15.88
N LEU A 27 -5.89 16.32 -16.81
CA LEU A 27 -5.13 17.53 -16.49
C LEU A 27 -6.04 18.50 -15.73
N VAL A 28 -5.65 18.91 -14.52
CA VAL A 28 -6.42 19.87 -13.70
C VAL A 28 -5.73 21.22 -13.56
N TRP A 29 -4.41 21.26 -13.74
CA TRP A 29 -3.62 22.45 -13.52
C TRP A 29 -2.28 22.35 -14.22
N ARG A 30 -1.72 23.51 -14.58
CA ARG A 30 -0.42 23.63 -15.23
C ARG A 30 0.26 24.92 -14.78
N SER A 31 1.53 24.85 -14.41
CA SER A 31 2.35 26.03 -14.12
C SER A 31 2.74 26.77 -15.40
N GLU A 32 3.23 28.01 -15.26
CA GLU A 32 4.10 28.62 -16.28
C GLU A 32 5.40 27.83 -16.45
N ARG A 33 6.25 28.21 -17.43
CA ARG A 33 7.61 27.69 -17.50
C ARG A 33 8.43 28.29 -16.37
N ILE A 34 9.12 27.43 -15.64
CA ILE A 34 9.92 27.80 -14.47
C ILE A 34 11.39 27.67 -14.87
N PRO A 35 12.22 28.71 -14.64
CA PRO A 35 13.66 28.60 -14.85
C PRO A 35 14.27 27.45 -14.04
N GLY A 36 15.00 26.58 -14.72
CA GLY A 36 15.73 25.49 -14.11
C GLY A 36 17.00 25.98 -13.41
N ARG A 37 17.34 25.36 -12.29
CA ARG A 37 18.55 25.67 -11.52
C ARG A 37 19.09 24.39 -10.91
N VAL A 38 20.39 24.20 -11.04
CA VAL A 38 21.12 23.20 -10.26
C VAL A 38 21.14 23.67 -8.81
N ARG A 39 20.85 22.76 -7.88
CA ARG A 39 20.87 22.99 -6.43
C ARG A 39 22.05 22.26 -5.78
N PRO A 40 22.45 22.64 -4.56
CA PRO A 40 23.54 21.98 -3.85
C PRO A 40 23.35 20.46 -3.73
N GLU A 41 24.47 19.78 -3.50
CA GLU A 41 24.49 18.35 -3.24
C GLU A 41 23.64 18.00 -2.01
N PRO A 42 23.02 16.80 -1.99
CA PRO A 42 22.20 16.36 -0.86
C PRO A 42 23.00 16.27 0.44
N ARG A 43 22.36 16.60 1.56
CA ARG A 43 22.96 16.45 2.89
C ARG A 43 22.83 15.02 3.39
N PHE A 44 23.94 14.49 3.92
CA PHE A 44 23.99 13.20 4.61
C PHE A 44 24.00 13.40 6.13
N VAL A 45 23.12 12.70 6.84
CA VAL A 45 23.05 12.66 8.31
C VAL A 45 23.68 11.34 8.79
N PRO A 46 24.89 11.34 9.35
CA PRO A 46 25.65 10.11 9.63
C PRO A 46 24.96 9.13 10.59
N ASP A 47 24.39 9.63 11.69
CA ASP A 47 23.86 8.80 12.79
C ASP A 47 22.81 7.78 12.33
N THR A 48 21.97 8.19 11.36
CA THR A 48 20.91 7.35 10.79
C THR A 48 21.13 7.03 9.33
N ARG A 49 22.24 7.48 8.74
CA ARG A 49 22.55 7.40 7.31
C ARG A 49 21.41 7.91 6.44
N THR A 50 20.80 9.01 6.88
CA THR A 50 19.66 9.63 6.19
C THR A 50 20.17 10.61 5.14
N VAL A 51 19.60 10.57 3.93
CA VAL A 51 19.85 11.59 2.90
C VAL A 51 18.68 12.56 2.84
N ARG A 52 18.97 13.86 2.79
CA ARG A 52 17.99 14.93 2.57
C ARG A 52 18.43 15.80 1.40
N ALA A 53 17.49 16.32 0.63
CA ALA A 53 17.82 17.19 -0.49
C ALA A 53 18.22 18.59 -0.03
N ASP A 54 17.55 19.12 1.01
CA ASP A 54 17.73 20.48 1.56
C ASP A 54 17.70 21.59 0.48
N TRP A 55 17.01 21.32 -0.62
CA TRP A 55 16.89 22.27 -1.73
C TRP A 55 15.95 23.42 -1.34
N PRO A 56 16.24 24.66 -1.79
CA PRO A 56 15.32 25.77 -1.59
C PRO A 56 14.04 25.56 -2.40
N ARG A 57 12.94 26.12 -1.90
CA ARG A 57 11.63 26.04 -2.56
C ARG A 57 11.70 26.68 -3.94
N THR A 58 11.34 25.92 -4.97
CA THR A 58 11.33 26.40 -6.36
C THR A 58 9.96 26.97 -6.75
N LEU A 59 8.88 26.33 -6.31
CA LEU A 59 7.51 26.71 -6.68
C LEU A 59 6.54 26.46 -5.52
N THR A 60 5.59 27.37 -5.33
CA THR A 60 4.41 27.17 -4.50
C THR A 60 3.16 27.23 -5.40
N PHE A 61 2.20 26.34 -5.15
CA PHE A 61 0.89 26.38 -5.77
C PHE A 61 -0.15 25.90 -4.75
N GLY A 62 -1.38 26.38 -4.89
CA GLY A 62 -2.52 25.91 -4.10
C GLY A 62 -3.29 24.80 -4.82
N THR A 63 -3.95 23.94 -4.05
CA THR A 63 -4.87 22.91 -4.55
C THR A 63 -6.34 23.32 -4.36
N ALA A 64 -6.61 24.61 -4.12
CA ALA A 64 -7.97 25.10 -3.99
C ALA A 64 -8.76 24.80 -5.27
N GLY A 65 -9.96 24.24 -5.11
CA GLY A 65 -10.81 23.81 -6.23
C GLY A 65 -10.39 22.49 -6.90
N TRP A 66 -9.27 21.87 -6.50
CA TRP A 66 -8.93 20.54 -6.98
C TRP A 66 -9.85 19.51 -6.31
N PRO A 67 -10.46 18.58 -7.06
CA PRO A 67 -11.22 17.51 -6.45
C PRO A 67 -10.33 16.66 -5.52
N GLU A 68 -10.88 16.11 -4.45
CA GLU A 68 -10.18 15.10 -3.65
C GLU A 68 -9.73 13.93 -4.55
N GLY A 69 -8.57 13.33 -4.29
CA GLY A 69 -8.07 12.25 -5.16
C GLY A 69 -6.57 12.04 -5.14
N ALA A 70 -6.15 11.02 -5.90
CA ALA A 70 -4.76 10.79 -6.24
C ALA A 70 -4.35 11.59 -7.47
N TYR A 71 -3.14 12.13 -7.45
CA TYR A 71 -2.58 12.96 -8.50
C TYR A 71 -1.17 12.52 -8.86
N LEU A 72 -0.82 12.66 -10.14
CA LEU A 72 0.56 12.66 -10.60
C LEU A 72 0.92 14.06 -11.10
N LEU A 73 1.88 14.68 -10.42
CA LEU A 73 2.50 15.91 -10.90
C LEU A 73 3.62 15.53 -11.86
N ARG A 74 3.46 15.84 -13.14
CA ARG A 74 4.49 15.65 -14.16
C ARG A 74 5.34 16.90 -14.26
N LEU A 75 6.63 16.77 -13.95
CA LEU A 75 7.65 17.77 -14.23
C LEU A 75 8.24 17.43 -15.59
N GLU A 76 8.17 18.37 -16.53
CA GLU A 76 8.64 18.20 -17.90
C GLU A 76 9.66 19.30 -18.22
N ALA A 77 10.91 18.88 -18.42
CA ALA A 77 11.99 19.77 -18.82
C ALA A 77 11.83 20.21 -20.29
N ASP A 78 12.46 21.32 -20.67
CA ASP A 78 12.57 21.76 -22.06
C ASP A 78 13.28 20.75 -22.98
N SER A 79 14.14 19.90 -22.42
CA SER A 79 14.75 18.76 -23.09
C SER A 79 13.78 17.59 -23.36
N GLY A 80 12.53 17.67 -22.88
CA GLY A 80 11.54 16.61 -22.96
C GLY A 80 11.65 15.55 -21.85
N HIS A 81 12.69 15.59 -21.01
CA HIS A 81 12.81 14.66 -19.88
C HIS A 81 11.68 14.88 -18.86
N GLN A 82 11.14 13.78 -18.34
CA GLN A 82 10.00 13.80 -17.42
C GLN A 82 10.31 13.10 -16.10
N ARG A 83 9.80 13.70 -15.02
CA ARG A 83 9.78 13.13 -13.66
C ARG A 83 8.38 13.30 -13.09
N TYR A 84 8.01 12.43 -12.18
CA TYR A 84 6.69 12.42 -11.55
C TYR A 84 6.79 12.60 -10.04
N VAL A 85 5.79 13.24 -9.46
CA VAL A 85 5.60 13.32 -8.00
C VAL A 85 4.15 12.95 -7.70
N PRO A 86 3.90 11.81 -7.05
CA PRO A 86 2.58 11.49 -6.53
C PRO A 86 2.15 12.50 -5.46
N LEU A 87 0.89 12.91 -5.51
CA LEU A 87 0.27 13.80 -4.54
C LEU A 87 -1.13 13.29 -4.23
N ILE A 88 -1.48 13.23 -2.95
CA ILE A 88 -2.85 12.92 -2.52
C ILE A 88 -3.50 14.20 -2.02
N VAL A 89 -4.57 14.62 -2.68
CA VAL A 89 -5.46 15.67 -2.15
C VAL A 89 -6.47 14.97 -1.26
N ARG A 90 -6.20 15.00 0.05
CA ARG A 90 -6.95 14.25 1.06
C ARG A 90 -8.40 14.71 1.18
N SER A 91 -9.28 13.78 1.51
CA SER A 91 -10.64 14.04 1.93
C SER A 91 -10.68 14.46 3.41
N THR A 92 -11.62 15.34 3.75
CA THR A 92 -11.81 15.76 5.16
C THR A 92 -12.81 14.91 5.92
N ARG A 93 -13.70 14.18 5.22
CA ARG A 93 -14.71 13.29 5.80
C ARG A 93 -14.85 12.02 4.98
N GLY A 94 -14.94 10.88 5.65
CA GLY A 94 -15.17 9.58 5.02
C GLY A 94 -16.51 8.95 5.35
N THR A 95 -17.39 9.58 6.13
CA THR A 95 -18.68 8.99 6.52
C THR A 95 -19.47 8.48 5.30
N GLY A 96 -19.82 7.20 5.29
CA GLY A 96 -20.51 6.53 4.18
C GLY A 96 -19.69 6.36 2.89
N ARG A 97 -18.38 6.62 2.92
CA ARG A 97 -17.47 6.52 1.77
C ARG A 97 -16.48 5.37 1.95
N THR A 98 -15.94 4.91 0.83
CA THR A 98 -14.80 4.00 0.75
C THR A 98 -13.52 4.82 0.71
N VAL A 99 -12.72 4.74 1.79
CA VAL A 99 -11.48 5.50 1.96
C VAL A 99 -10.31 4.72 1.37
N LEU A 100 -9.65 5.26 0.35
CA LEU A 100 -8.40 4.71 -0.20
C LEU A 100 -7.21 5.30 0.58
N ILE A 101 -6.42 4.43 1.22
CA ILE A 101 -5.21 4.82 1.95
C ILE A 101 -3.98 4.57 1.06
N HIS A 102 -3.28 5.65 0.74
CA HIS A 102 -2.02 5.63 0.00
C HIS A 102 -0.82 5.45 0.94
N ALA A 103 0.25 4.84 0.45
CA ALA A 103 1.35 4.32 1.25
C ALA A 103 2.70 5.08 1.12
N PRO A 104 2.76 6.42 1.33
CA PRO A 104 3.98 7.19 1.06
C PRO A 104 5.15 6.82 1.98
N ALA A 105 4.89 6.30 3.18
CA ALA A 105 5.94 5.77 4.07
C ALA A 105 6.64 4.56 3.41
N THR A 106 5.86 3.65 2.83
CA THR A 106 6.38 2.53 2.03
C THR A 106 7.11 3.02 0.79
N TRP A 107 6.59 4.01 0.06
CA TRP A 107 7.31 4.55 -1.10
C TRP A 107 8.67 5.14 -0.67
N GLN A 108 8.75 5.84 0.46
CA GLN A 108 10.03 6.38 0.95
C GLN A 108 10.99 5.32 1.49
N ALA A 109 10.47 4.25 2.09
CA ALA A 109 11.28 3.15 2.60
C ALA A 109 12.15 2.50 1.50
N TYR A 110 11.60 2.41 0.29
CA TYR A 110 12.27 1.82 -0.88
C TYR A 110 13.01 2.85 -1.75
N ASN A 111 12.74 4.13 -1.60
CA ASN A 111 13.37 5.20 -2.39
C ASN A 111 14.90 5.21 -2.18
N ARG A 112 15.68 4.90 -3.23
CA ARG A 112 17.15 4.89 -3.22
C ARG A 112 17.76 6.22 -3.66
N TRP A 113 16.98 7.28 -3.84
CA TRP A 113 17.54 8.57 -4.21
C TRP A 113 18.58 9.03 -3.18
N GLY A 114 19.73 9.48 -3.66
CA GLY A 114 20.90 9.79 -2.84
C GLY A 114 21.73 8.57 -2.42
N GLY A 115 21.44 7.38 -2.95
CA GLY A 115 22.21 6.15 -2.72
C GLY A 115 21.76 5.31 -1.52
N TYR A 116 20.81 5.80 -0.72
CA TYR A 116 20.40 5.14 0.52
C TYR A 116 18.87 4.98 0.64
N SER A 117 18.45 3.86 1.23
CA SER A 117 17.07 3.54 1.58
C SER A 117 17.03 2.71 2.88
N LEU A 118 15.84 2.31 3.34
CA LEU A 118 15.71 1.37 4.46
C LEU A 118 16.10 -0.07 4.09
N TYR A 119 16.64 -0.32 2.89
CA TYR A 119 17.11 -1.64 2.44
C TYR A 119 18.55 -1.64 1.93
N ALA A 120 19.10 -0.50 1.55
CA ALA A 120 20.43 -0.43 0.95
C ALA A 120 21.17 0.84 1.36
N GLY A 121 22.46 0.72 1.67
CA GLY A 121 23.38 1.86 1.71
C GLY A 121 23.98 2.16 0.34
N ALA A 122 24.94 3.11 0.29
CA ALA A 122 25.60 3.52 -0.96
C ALA A 122 26.18 2.35 -1.78
N SER A 123 26.76 1.34 -1.11
CA SER A 123 27.29 0.13 -1.77
C SER A 123 26.23 -0.89 -2.19
N GLY A 124 24.95 -0.64 -1.91
CA GLY A 124 23.87 -1.61 -2.05
C GLY A 124 23.70 -2.55 -0.86
N ALA A 125 24.62 -2.54 0.11
CA ALA A 125 24.59 -3.48 1.23
C ALA A 125 23.49 -3.14 2.25
N TYR A 126 22.80 -4.18 2.75
CA TYR A 126 21.76 -4.05 3.77
C TYR A 126 22.31 -3.62 5.14
N ALA A 127 23.54 -4.00 5.49
CA ALA A 127 24.17 -3.63 6.77
C ALA A 127 24.41 -2.11 6.88
N THR A 128 24.60 -1.42 5.75
CA THR A 128 24.88 0.02 5.67
C THR A 128 23.67 0.85 5.26
N ARG A 129 22.48 0.24 5.24
CA ARG A 129 21.20 0.92 4.96
C ARG A 129 20.92 2.08 5.92
N SER A 130 20.02 2.96 5.52
CA SER A 130 19.46 3.98 6.39
C SER A 130 18.63 3.37 7.52
N LEU A 131 18.69 4.02 8.68
CA LEU A 131 17.81 3.77 9.83
C LEU A 131 16.63 4.74 9.85
N ALA A 132 16.70 5.80 9.04
CA ALA A 132 15.62 6.74 8.80
C ALA A 132 15.67 7.27 7.36
N VAL A 133 14.51 7.62 6.80
CA VAL A 133 14.39 8.19 5.44
C VAL A 133 13.49 9.41 5.47
N SER A 134 13.87 10.46 4.73
CA SER A 134 13.13 11.72 4.72
C SER A 134 12.12 11.79 3.58
N PHE A 135 11.00 12.48 3.80
CA PHE A 135 10.09 12.94 2.76
C PHE A 135 10.60 14.20 2.04
N ASP A 136 11.66 14.85 2.55
CA ASP A 136 12.28 16.05 1.99
C ASP A 136 13.40 15.69 0.98
N ARG A 137 13.09 14.71 0.12
CA ARG A 137 13.92 14.25 -1.00
C ARG A 137 13.04 13.76 -2.15
N PRO A 138 13.47 13.87 -3.42
CA PRO A 138 12.72 13.32 -4.53
C PRO A 138 12.70 11.79 -4.49
N TYR A 139 11.73 11.20 -5.18
CA TYR A 139 11.73 9.76 -5.48
C TYR A 139 12.72 9.45 -6.61
N ASP A 140 13.38 8.30 -6.54
CA ASP A 140 14.30 7.79 -7.55
C ASP A 140 13.57 7.36 -8.84
N ALA A 141 14.31 6.76 -9.78
CA ALA A 141 13.80 6.28 -11.06
C ALA A 141 12.99 7.33 -11.85
N ASP A 142 11.68 7.13 -12.06
CA ASP A 142 10.80 8.11 -12.71
C ASP A 142 10.04 9.00 -11.70
N GLY A 143 10.14 8.68 -10.42
CA GLY A 143 9.54 9.37 -9.29
C GLY A 143 8.14 8.87 -8.87
N ALA A 144 7.56 7.90 -9.56
CA ALA A 144 6.20 7.41 -9.28
C ALA A 144 6.02 5.89 -9.43
N GLU A 145 7.10 5.11 -9.54
CA GLU A 145 7.05 3.66 -9.75
C GLU A 145 6.09 2.94 -8.79
N LYS A 146 6.23 3.14 -7.46
CA LYS A 146 5.37 2.45 -6.47
C LYS A 146 3.88 2.79 -6.63
N PHE A 147 3.56 4.06 -6.87
CA PHE A 147 2.18 4.48 -7.14
C PHE A 147 1.64 3.84 -8.43
N ARG A 148 2.44 3.83 -9.50
CA ARG A 148 2.03 3.32 -10.81
C ARG A 148 1.75 1.82 -10.79
N VAL A 149 2.57 1.07 -10.07
CA VAL A 149 2.51 -0.40 -9.97
C VAL A 149 1.43 -0.84 -8.97
N TYR A 150 1.46 -0.31 -7.74
CA TYR A 150 0.67 -0.86 -6.63
C TYR A 150 -0.64 -0.12 -6.32
N GLU A 151 -0.94 0.99 -6.99
CA GLU A 151 -2.05 1.86 -6.56
C GLU A 151 -2.93 2.35 -7.71
N ARG A 152 -2.33 2.80 -8.82
CA ARG A 152 -3.04 3.44 -9.93
C ARG A 152 -4.23 2.61 -10.43
N ALA A 153 -4.03 1.32 -10.70
CA ALA A 153 -5.07 0.48 -11.28
C ALA A 153 -6.27 0.31 -10.34
N ALA A 154 -6.03 0.16 -9.04
CA ALA A 154 -7.08 0.09 -8.03
C ALA A 154 -7.85 1.42 -7.89
N VAL A 155 -7.15 2.56 -7.94
CA VAL A 155 -7.81 3.89 -7.96
C VAL A 155 -8.70 4.06 -9.18
N VAL A 156 -8.21 3.68 -10.37
CA VAL A 156 -8.95 3.79 -11.63
C VAL A 156 -10.18 2.88 -11.62
N LEU A 157 -10.05 1.65 -11.11
CA LEU A 157 -11.18 0.72 -10.96
C LEU A 157 -12.22 1.26 -9.98
N ALA A 158 -11.80 1.71 -8.80
CA ALA A 158 -12.71 2.25 -7.79
C ALA A 158 -13.51 3.46 -8.33
N GLU A 159 -12.85 4.37 -9.05
CA GLU A 159 -13.50 5.51 -9.72
C GLU A 159 -14.49 5.06 -10.80
N ARG A 160 -14.16 3.99 -11.55
CA ARG A 160 -15.06 3.41 -12.57
C ARG A 160 -16.34 2.84 -11.96
N LEU A 161 -16.27 2.33 -10.72
CA LEU A 161 -17.43 1.76 -10.03
C LEU A 161 -18.48 2.79 -9.63
N GLY A 162 -18.11 4.08 -9.55
CA GLY A 162 -19.00 5.16 -9.14
C GLY A 162 -19.42 5.09 -7.67
N ILE A 163 -18.73 4.31 -6.85
CA ILE A 163 -18.95 4.27 -5.40
C ILE A 163 -18.47 5.58 -4.75
N PRO A 164 -19.02 5.99 -3.60
CA PRO A 164 -18.53 7.18 -2.90
C PRO A 164 -17.09 6.95 -2.39
N LEU A 165 -16.12 7.65 -2.97
CA LEU A 165 -14.70 7.49 -2.60
C LEU A 165 -14.19 8.64 -1.76
N ALA A 166 -13.32 8.35 -0.81
CA ALA A 166 -12.49 9.32 -0.08
C ALA A 166 -11.01 8.92 -0.20
N TYR A 167 -10.09 9.87 -0.02
CA TYR A 167 -8.65 9.65 -0.22
C TYR A 167 -7.86 10.14 0.98
N THR A 168 -6.87 9.39 1.41
CA THR A 168 -5.96 9.81 2.48
C THR A 168 -4.61 9.11 2.36
N THR A 169 -3.69 9.41 3.27
CA THR A 169 -2.41 8.69 3.40
C THR A 169 -2.29 8.08 4.80
N GLY A 170 -1.47 7.04 4.94
CA GLY A 170 -1.14 6.50 6.27
C GLY A 170 -0.56 7.55 7.23
N ALA A 171 0.20 8.53 6.70
CA ALA A 171 0.73 9.65 7.47
C ALA A 171 -0.35 10.65 7.91
N ASP A 172 -1.40 10.85 7.12
CA ASP A 172 -2.54 11.67 7.55
C ASP A 172 -3.37 10.95 8.61
N VAL A 173 -3.63 9.65 8.44
CA VAL A 173 -4.33 8.82 9.43
C VAL A 173 -3.56 8.73 10.74
N HIS A 174 -2.22 8.69 10.71
CA HIS A 174 -1.39 8.79 11.91
C HIS A 174 -1.71 10.07 12.72
N ARG A 175 -1.81 11.22 12.05
CA ARG A 175 -2.05 12.51 12.71
C ARG A 175 -3.50 12.70 13.15
N ASP A 176 -4.44 12.34 12.28
CA ASP A 176 -5.86 12.61 12.45
C ASP A 176 -6.71 11.52 11.77
N PRO A 177 -7.43 10.70 12.56
CA PRO A 177 -8.26 9.63 12.02
C PRO A 177 -9.65 10.08 11.57
N GLU A 178 -9.98 11.38 11.56
CA GLU A 178 -11.33 11.87 11.27
C GLU A 178 -11.92 11.32 9.97
N VAL A 179 -11.09 11.16 8.93
CA VAL A 179 -11.53 10.59 7.64
C VAL A 179 -12.04 9.15 7.77
N LEU A 180 -11.65 8.40 8.80
CA LEU A 180 -12.12 7.04 9.05
C LEU A 180 -13.45 7.00 9.80
N ARG A 181 -13.89 8.10 10.41
CA ARG A 181 -15.10 8.12 11.24
C ARG A 181 -16.35 7.87 10.40
N GLY A 182 -16.99 6.73 10.65
CA GLY A 182 -18.21 6.30 9.96
C GLY A 182 -17.98 5.94 8.49
N ALA A 183 -16.74 5.69 8.07
CA ALA A 183 -16.45 5.20 6.73
C ALA A 183 -17.16 3.86 6.48
N ALA A 184 -17.63 3.65 5.26
CA ALA A 184 -18.22 2.37 4.87
C ALA A 184 -17.11 1.31 4.74
N ALA A 185 -15.98 1.72 4.16
CA ALA A 185 -14.84 0.86 3.95
C ALA A 185 -13.51 1.63 4.00
N VAL A 186 -12.44 0.92 4.33
CA VAL A 186 -11.05 1.35 4.19
C VAL A 186 -10.33 0.37 3.28
N VAL A 187 -9.57 0.88 2.31
CA VAL A 187 -8.82 0.07 1.35
C VAL A 187 -7.33 0.42 1.46
N CYS A 188 -6.54 -0.57 1.86
CA CYS A 188 -5.08 -0.53 1.78
C CYS A 188 -4.67 -1.11 0.42
N LEU A 189 -3.83 -0.37 -0.30
CA LEU A 189 -3.48 -0.66 -1.70
C LEU A 189 -2.38 -1.73 -1.80
N GLY A 190 -1.82 -1.95 -3.00
CA GLY A 190 -1.08 -3.17 -3.34
C GLY A 190 0.25 -3.42 -2.62
N HIS A 191 0.85 -2.40 -1.97
CA HIS A 191 2.03 -2.58 -1.12
C HIS A 191 2.11 -1.50 -0.04
N ASP A 192 1.59 -1.80 1.16
CA ASP A 192 1.53 -0.87 2.29
C ASP A 192 2.24 -1.43 3.54
N GLU A 193 3.56 -1.68 3.40
CA GLU A 193 4.41 -2.35 4.40
C GLU A 193 4.66 -1.55 5.69
N TYR A 194 4.82 -0.22 5.61
CA TYR A 194 5.37 0.59 6.71
C TYR A 194 4.30 1.41 7.42
N TRP A 195 3.88 0.96 8.60
CA TRP A 195 2.81 1.58 9.38
C TRP A 195 3.31 2.12 10.71
N THR A 196 2.76 3.25 11.13
CA THR A 196 2.91 3.70 12.52
C THR A 196 1.96 2.95 13.43
N SER A 197 2.29 2.87 14.73
CA SER A 197 1.39 2.30 15.74
C SER A 197 0.05 3.06 15.79
N GLU A 198 0.06 4.39 15.59
CA GLU A 198 -1.13 5.23 15.56
C GLU A 198 -2.00 4.94 14.34
N GLN A 199 -1.41 4.87 13.12
CA GLN A 199 -2.16 4.51 11.91
C GLN A 199 -2.86 3.16 12.10
N ARG A 200 -2.13 2.17 12.61
CA ARG A 200 -2.68 0.84 12.85
C ARG A 200 -3.83 0.89 13.85
N ARG A 201 -3.63 1.54 15.00
CA ARG A 201 -4.68 1.69 16.02
C ARG A 201 -5.93 2.37 15.47
N HIS A 202 -5.77 3.40 14.63
CA HIS A 202 -6.91 4.12 14.05
C HIS A 202 -7.68 3.27 13.03
N VAL A 203 -6.99 2.48 12.20
CA VAL A 203 -7.65 1.53 11.27
C VAL A 203 -8.35 0.41 12.03
N THR A 204 -7.69 -0.17 13.05
CA THR A 204 -8.27 -1.15 13.98
C THR A 204 -9.54 -0.61 14.64
N ALA A 205 -9.50 0.62 15.17
CA ALA A 205 -10.66 1.25 15.81
C ALA A 205 -11.80 1.51 14.81
N ALA A 206 -11.50 1.87 13.56
CA ALA A 206 -12.52 2.04 12.52
C ALA A 206 -13.23 0.71 12.22
N ARG A 207 -12.47 -0.39 12.10
CA ARG A 207 -13.04 -1.75 11.97
C ARG A 207 -13.90 -2.11 13.17
N ASP A 208 -13.42 -1.86 14.38
CA ASP A 208 -14.15 -2.16 15.61
C ASP A 208 -15.41 -1.29 15.77
N ALA A 209 -15.52 -0.20 15.02
CA ALA A 209 -16.71 0.64 14.89
C ALA A 209 -17.61 0.28 13.69
N GLY A 210 -17.30 -0.79 12.95
CA GLY A 210 -18.15 -1.32 11.85
C GLY A 210 -17.71 -0.95 10.44
N THR A 211 -16.55 -0.30 10.28
CA THR A 211 -15.95 0.00 8.97
C THR A 211 -15.33 -1.25 8.37
N ASN A 212 -15.69 -1.62 7.14
CA ASN A 212 -15.05 -2.76 6.48
C ASN A 212 -13.60 -2.45 6.09
N VAL A 213 -12.72 -3.45 5.96
CA VAL A 213 -11.32 -3.24 5.57
C VAL A 213 -10.89 -4.20 4.46
N VAL A 214 -10.23 -3.68 3.42
CA VAL A 214 -9.66 -4.48 2.34
C VAL A 214 -8.15 -4.26 2.27
N PHE A 215 -7.40 -5.35 2.18
CA PHE A 215 -5.96 -5.36 1.92
C PHE A 215 -5.70 -5.96 0.53
N LEU A 216 -5.44 -5.09 -0.46
CA LEU A 216 -5.23 -5.45 -1.86
C LEU A 216 -3.78 -5.85 -2.17
N GLY A 217 -3.00 -6.20 -1.16
CA GLY A 217 -1.59 -6.60 -1.28
C GLY A 217 -1.22 -7.73 -0.33
N ALA A 218 0.09 -7.97 -0.23
CA ALA A 218 0.74 -8.74 0.82
C ALA A 218 1.70 -7.84 1.60
N ASN A 219 2.35 -8.36 2.63
CA ASN A 219 3.33 -7.66 3.45
C ASN A 219 2.78 -6.36 4.05
N THR A 220 1.46 -6.26 4.20
CA THR A 220 0.81 -5.04 4.67
C THR A 220 0.95 -4.93 6.18
N CYS A 221 1.27 -3.73 6.68
CA CYS A 221 1.46 -3.47 8.10
C CYS A 221 2.54 -4.36 8.74
N PHE A 222 3.54 -4.83 7.98
CA PHE A 222 4.63 -5.65 8.51
C PHE A 222 5.63 -4.86 9.35
N ARG A 223 6.02 -3.66 8.90
CA ARG A 223 7.04 -2.85 9.56
C ARG A 223 6.41 -1.77 10.43
N ARG A 224 6.73 -1.80 11.73
CA ARG A 224 6.45 -0.69 12.64
C ARG A 224 7.45 0.44 12.41
N VAL A 225 6.93 1.60 12.08
CA VAL A 225 7.71 2.85 11.91
C VAL A 225 7.28 3.92 12.88
N ARG A 226 8.15 4.91 13.07
CA ARG A 226 7.79 6.21 13.64
C ARG A 226 7.84 7.28 12.57
N LEU A 227 6.99 8.29 12.73
CA LEU A 227 7.12 9.55 12.03
C LEU A 227 7.76 10.56 12.99
N GLU A 228 8.87 11.15 12.56
CA GLU A 228 9.64 12.11 13.36
C GLU A 228 9.77 13.45 12.62
N GLN A 229 10.15 14.46 13.39
CA GLN A 229 10.36 15.83 12.94
C GLN A 229 11.34 15.87 11.76
N GLY A 230 10.97 16.58 10.69
CA GLY A 230 11.90 17.00 9.64
C GLY A 230 12.59 18.30 10.00
N GLU A 231 13.23 18.92 9.02
CA GLU A 231 13.88 20.21 9.26
C GLU A 231 12.87 21.32 9.58
N ALA A 232 11.77 21.38 8.81
CA ALA A 232 10.80 22.48 8.91
C ALA A 232 9.41 22.08 9.44
N ARG A 233 9.06 20.78 9.43
CA ARG A 233 7.70 20.30 9.77
C ARG A 233 7.73 18.94 10.47
N PRO A 234 6.74 18.63 11.31
CA PRO A 234 6.58 17.29 11.87
C PRO A 234 6.31 16.24 10.80
N ASP A 235 6.57 14.99 11.14
CA ASP A 235 6.23 13.80 10.35
C ASP A 235 6.82 13.80 8.94
N ARG A 236 8.04 14.31 8.81
CA ARG A 236 8.80 14.37 7.56
C ARG A 236 9.93 13.34 7.50
N THR A 237 10.12 12.56 8.55
CA THR A 237 11.12 11.49 8.61
C THR A 237 10.45 10.17 9.02
N VAL A 238 10.60 9.12 8.21
CA VAL A 238 10.18 7.76 8.53
C VAL A 238 11.36 7.04 9.18
N VAL A 239 11.22 6.60 10.42
CA VAL A 239 12.28 5.92 11.18
C VAL A 239 11.98 4.43 11.28
N CYS A 240 12.97 3.60 10.94
CA CYS A 240 12.88 2.15 11.01
C CYS A 240 14.26 1.49 11.21
N TYR A 241 14.52 0.99 12.42
CA TYR A 241 15.78 0.33 12.74
C TYR A 241 15.83 -1.13 12.24
N LYS A 242 14.68 -1.77 11.99
CA LYS A 242 14.58 -3.16 11.48
C LYS A 242 15.44 -4.12 12.31
N SER A 243 16.35 -4.87 11.67
CA SER A 243 17.26 -5.79 12.35
C SER A 243 18.30 -5.11 13.26
N ALA A 244 18.47 -3.78 13.18
CA ALA A 244 19.29 -3.00 14.11
C ALA A 244 18.49 -2.52 15.34
N VAL A 245 17.40 -3.22 15.69
CA VAL A 245 16.43 -2.83 16.72
C VAL A 245 17.04 -2.42 18.06
N ARG A 246 18.15 -3.03 18.48
CA ARG A 246 18.83 -2.69 19.74
C ARG A 246 19.50 -1.32 19.74
N ALA A 247 19.75 -0.74 18.57
CA ALA A 247 20.26 0.61 18.40
C ALA A 247 19.13 1.67 18.36
N ASP A 248 17.86 1.25 18.38
CA ASP A 248 16.74 2.18 18.43
C ASP A 248 16.71 2.90 19.79
N PRO A 249 16.73 4.25 19.84
CA PRO A 249 16.69 5.00 21.10
C PRO A 249 15.47 4.69 21.98
N CYS A 250 14.38 4.16 21.40
CA CYS A 250 13.20 3.74 22.15
C CYS A 250 13.34 2.35 22.78
N TYR A 251 14.38 1.57 22.47
CA TYR A 251 14.48 0.15 22.83
C TYR A 251 14.33 -0.13 24.32
N ALA A 252 15.04 0.65 25.17
CA ALA A 252 15.03 0.44 26.62
C ALA A 252 13.88 1.15 27.35
N THR A 253 13.36 2.25 26.80
CA THR A 253 12.49 3.18 27.55
C THR A 253 11.06 3.23 27.04
N ARG A 254 10.83 2.96 25.74
CA ARG A 254 9.51 3.02 25.10
C ARG A 254 9.30 1.84 24.14
N PRO A 255 9.18 0.60 24.66
CA PRO A 255 9.05 -0.61 23.85
C PRO A 255 7.98 -0.56 22.74
N ALA A 256 6.84 0.06 23.00
CA ALA A 256 5.74 0.19 22.05
C ALA A 256 6.08 1.05 20.81
N LEU A 257 7.10 1.90 20.92
CA LEU A 257 7.56 2.79 19.84
C LEU A 257 8.78 2.24 19.09
N VAL A 258 9.32 1.09 19.50
CA VAL A 258 10.49 0.48 18.87
C VAL A 258 10.17 0.05 17.44
N THR A 259 11.03 0.41 16.51
CA THR A 259 10.79 0.24 15.07
C THR A 259 11.43 -1.04 14.53
N THR A 260 10.61 -2.07 14.46
CA THR A 260 10.93 -3.41 13.97
C THR A 260 9.65 -4.02 13.37
N ASP A 261 9.63 -5.32 13.13
CA ASP A 261 8.43 -6.00 12.63
C ASP A 261 7.32 -5.96 13.69
N PHE A 262 6.08 -5.69 13.28
CA PHE A 262 4.95 -5.57 14.19
C PHE A 262 4.77 -6.81 15.08
N ARG A 263 5.01 -8.00 14.52
CA ARG A 263 4.93 -9.28 15.25
C ARG A 263 6.08 -9.58 16.22
N ARG A 264 7.13 -8.75 16.27
CA ARG A 264 8.33 -9.03 17.07
C ARG A 264 8.37 -8.23 18.36
N ALA A 265 9.09 -8.78 19.34
CA ALA A 265 9.47 -8.09 20.56
C ALA A 265 10.19 -6.76 20.24
N PRO A 266 10.08 -5.74 21.10
CA PRO A 266 9.65 -5.82 22.50
C PRO A 266 8.16 -5.54 22.75
N ALA A 267 7.38 -5.22 21.73
CA ALA A 267 5.92 -5.06 21.83
C ALA A 267 5.26 -5.81 20.66
N PRO A 268 5.18 -7.16 20.72
CA PRO A 268 4.66 -7.95 19.62
C PRO A 268 3.15 -7.73 19.47
N ASP A 269 2.73 -7.41 18.26
CA ASP A 269 1.34 -7.23 17.88
C ASP A 269 1.23 -7.61 16.39
N PRO A 270 1.03 -8.91 16.08
CA PRO A 270 1.15 -9.44 14.72
C PRO A 270 0.12 -8.86 13.77
N GLU A 271 0.50 -8.73 12.51
CA GLU A 271 -0.28 -8.19 11.40
C GLU A 271 -1.64 -8.89 11.30
N SER A 272 -1.64 -10.21 11.49
CA SER A 272 -2.79 -11.09 11.42
C SER A 272 -3.92 -10.75 12.38
N SER A 273 -3.63 -10.08 13.51
CA SER A 273 -4.68 -9.58 14.43
C SER A 273 -5.56 -8.46 13.82
N LEU A 274 -5.11 -7.86 12.70
CA LEU A 274 -5.86 -6.91 11.90
C LEU A 274 -6.18 -7.46 10.51
N THR A 275 -5.21 -8.05 9.82
CA THR A 275 -5.36 -8.46 8.41
C THR A 275 -5.98 -9.86 8.24
N GLY A 276 -5.92 -10.70 9.27
CA GLY A 276 -6.23 -12.13 9.19
C GLY A 276 -5.11 -13.01 8.63
N VAL A 277 -4.04 -12.43 8.08
CA VAL A 277 -2.91 -13.12 7.45
C VAL A 277 -1.56 -12.56 7.90
N LEU A 278 -0.51 -13.38 7.91
CA LEU A 278 0.86 -12.99 8.21
C LEU A 278 1.69 -12.96 6.95
N TYR A 279 2.54 -11.95 6.81
CA TYR A 279 3.60 -12.00 5.82
C TYR A 279 4.54 -13.18 6.05
N GLU A 280 4.71 -14.04 5.05
CA GLU A 280 5.48 -15.27 5.20
C GLU A 280 6.83 -15.16 4.50
N GLY A 281 6.89 -14.66 3.27
CA GLY A 281 8.15 -14.69 2.55
C GLY A 281 8.24 -13.96 1.22
N ASN A 282 9.48 -13.87 0.75
CA ASN A 282 9.92 -13.42 -0.56
C ASN A 282 11.29 -14.07 -0.89
N PRO A 283 11.67 -14.22 -2.17
CA PRO A 283 10.84 -14.03 -3.35
C PRO A 283 10.00 -15.30 -3.65
N THR A 284 8.83 -15.10 -4.25
CA THR A 284 8.03 -16.19 -4.82
C THR A 284 7.41 -15.79 -6.16
N ASP A 285 7.10 -16.80 -6.96
CA ASP A 285 6.30 -16.70 -8.17
C ASP A 285 5.49 -18.00 -8.30
N ALA A 286 4.19 -17.91 -8.07
CA ALA A 286 3.32 -19.08 -7.93
C ALA A 286 1.91 -18.80 -8.47
N PRO A 287 1.15 -19.86 -8.82
CA PRO A 287 -0.25 -19.70 -9.16
C PRO A 287 -1.07 -19.31 -7.93
N TYR A 288 -2.08 -18.46 -8.12
CA TYR A 288 -3.16 -18.28 -7.17
C TYR A 288 -4.21 -19.36 -7.37
N VAL A 289 -4.54 -20.12 -6.33
CA VAL A 289 -5.47 -21.27 -6.43
C VAL A 289 -6.73 -21.01 -5.61
N VAL A 290 -7.88 -20.99 -6.30
CA VAL A 290 -9.20 -20.79 -5.68
C VAL A 290 -9.54 -21.98 -4.78
N HIS A 291 -9.95 -21.71 -3.53
CA HIS A 291 -10.40 -22.73 -2.59
C HIS A 291 -11.92 -22.69 -2.42
N ALA A 292 -12.46 -21.62 -1.83
CA ALA A 292 -13.89 -21.45 -1.59
C ALA A 292 -14.58 -20.77 -2.78
N ALA A 293 -14.71 -21.47 -3.91
CA ALA A 293 -15.25 -20.90 -5.15
C ALA A 293 -16.71 -20.42 -5.06
N ASP A 294 -17.47 -20.92 -4.08
CA ASP A 294 -18.85 -20.51 -3.80
C ASP A 294 -18.95 -19.25 -2.92
N HIS A 295 -17.82 -18.69 -2.48
CA HIS A 295 -17.79 -17.46 -1.69
C HIS A 295 -18.24 -16.25 -2.53
N TRP A 296 -19.01 -15.34 -1.92
CA TRP A 296 -19.61 -14.18 -2.61
C TRP A 296 -18.58 -13.25 -3.28
N LEU A 297 -17.34 -13.25 -2.81
CA LEU A 297 -16.24 -12.51 -3.44
C LEU A 297 -16.02 -12.93 -4.90
N TYR A 298 -16.28 -14.19 -5.24
CA TYR A 298 -16.04 -14.74 -6.57
C TYR A 298 -17.29 -14.78 -7.45
N GLU A 299 -18.41 -14.18 -7.01
CA GLU A 299 -19.64 -14.13 -7.81
C GLU A 299 -19.39 -13.53 -9.20
N GLY A 300 -19.92 -14.21 -10.23
CA GLY A 300 -19.78 -13.76 -11.61
C GLY A 300 -18.37 -13.88 -12.21
N THR A 301 -17.44 -14.57 -11.55
CA THR A 301 -16.12 -14.93 -12.13
C THR A 301 -16.16 -16.25 -12.91
N GLY A 302 -17.07 -17.16 -12.54
CA GLY A 302 -17.19 -18.50 -13.14
C GLY A 302 -16.14 -19.51 -12.67
N VAL A 303 -15.34 -19.19 -11.64
CA VAL A 303 -14.29 -20.08 -11.12
C VAL A 303 -14.86 -21.30 -10.41
N ARG A 304 -14.06 -22.36 -10.35
CA ARG A 304 -14.32 -23.60 -9.61
C ARG A 304 -13.21 -23.83 -8.58
N PRO A 305 -13.44 -24.65 -7.54
CA PRO A 305 -12.37 -25.03 -6.61
C PRO A 305 -11.20 -25.65 -7.39
N GLY A 306 -9.98 -25.20 -7.10
CA GLY A 306 -8.76 -25.63 -7.78
C GLY A 306 -8.42 -24.85 -9.04
N ASP A 307 -9.26 -23.93 -9.53
CA ASP A 307 -8.88 -23.04 -10.62
C ASP A 307 -7.66 -22.21 -10.23
N ALA A 308 -6.66 -22.20 -11.13
CA ALA A 308 -5.36 -21.58 -10.89
C ALA A 308 -5.09 -20.42 -11.87
N PHE A 309 -4.50 -19.35 -11.34
CA PHE A 309 -4.07 -18.17 -12.10
C PHE A 309 -2.56 -18.02 -11.96
N GLY A 310 -1.84 -18.36 -13.03
CA GLY A 310 -0.37 -18.34 -13.05
C GLY A 310 0.18 -16.96 -12.71
N HIS A 311 1.30 -16.94 -11.98
CA HIS A 311 2.05 -15.76 -11.56
C HIS A 311 1.33 -14.77 -10.63
N LEU A 312 0.05 -15.01 -10.30
CA LEU A 312 -0.72 -14.08 -9.47
C LEU A 312 -0.21 -14.02 -8.02
N VAL A 313 0.41 -15.09 -7.51
CA VAL A 313 1.08 -15.04 -6.20
C VAL A 313 2.53 -14.61 -6.39
N GLY A 314 2.85 -13.38 -5.99
CA GLY A 314 4.22 -12.88 -5.91
C GLY A 314 4.29 -11.36 -5.75
N VAL A 315 5.48 -10.75 -5.74
CA VAL A 315 6.76 -11.41 -5.35
C VAL A 315 6.81 -11.71 -3.84
N GLU A 316 5.87 -11.12 -3.09
CA GLU A 316 5.65 -11.33 -1.66
C GLU A 316 4.25 -11.93 -1.44
N TYR A 317 4.11 -12.73 -0.39
CA TYR A 317 2.87 -13.40 -0.06
C TYR A 317 2.63 -13.47 1.45
N ASP A 318 1.34 -13.49 1.80
CA ASP A 318 0.87 -13.68 3.17
C ASP A 318 0.14 -15.03 3.31
N ARG A 319 0.07 -15.51 4.54
CA ARG A 319 -0.46 -16.82 4.91
C ARG A 319 -1.31 -16.73 6.18
N VAL A 320 -2.39 -17.49 6.27
CA VAL A 320 -3.04 -17.77 7.55
C VAL A 320 -2.18 -18.80 8.29
N THR A 321 -1.61 -18.42 9.43
CA THR A 321 -0.76 -19.32 10.22
C THR A 321 -1.56 -19.92 11.38
N PRO A 322 -1.90 -21.22 11.37
CA PRO A 322 -2.57 -21.86 12.50
C PRO A 322 -1.81 -21.63 13.82
N GLY A 323 -2.54 -21.22 14.85
CA GLY A 323 -1.99 -20.89 16.17
C GLY A 323 -1.46 -19.47 16.33
N ALA A 324 -1.35 -18.68 15.25
CA ALA A 324 -1.12 -17.24 15.38
C ALA A 324 -2.41 -16.51 15.80
N PRO A 325 -2.32 -15.36 16.49
CA PRO A 325 -3.48 -14.54 16.80
C PRO A 325 -4.15 -14.04 15.51
N VAL A 326 -5.39 -14.48 15.28
CA VAL A 326 -6.26 -14.06 14.17
C VAL A 326 -7.66 -13.73 14.71
N PRO A 327 -8.39 -12.77 14.12
CA PRO A 327 -9.81 -12.62 14.41
C PRO A 327 -10.60 -13.81 13.88
N GLU A 328 -11.64 -14.20 14.62
CA GLU A 328 -12.57 -15.27 14.24
C GLU A 328 -14.01 -14.72 14.15
N PRO A 329 -14.87 -15.31 13.30
CA PRO A 329 -14.61 -16.41 12.37
C PRO A 329 -13.78 -15.97 11.15
N LEU A 330 -12.91 -16.86 10.63
CA LEU A 330 -12.05 -16.61 9.46
C LEU A 330 -12.18 -17.72 8.41
N GLU A 331 -12.40 -17.32 7.16
CA GLU A 331 -12.54 -18.17 5.98
C GLU A 331 -11.37 -17.94 5.01
N ILE A 332 -10.62 -19.01 4.71
CA ILE A 332 -9.64 -19.03 3.63
C ILE A 332 -10.38 -19.21 2.32
N THR A 333 -10.30 -18.21 1.44
CA THR A 333 -11.02 -18.18 0.15
C THR A 333 -10.15 -18.64 -1.01
N ALA A 334 -8.83 -18.57 -0.86
CA ALA A 334 -7.84 -19.14 -1.77
C ALA A 334 -6.67 -19.69 -0.96
N HIS A 335 -6.12 -20.82 -1.41
CA HIS A 335 -5.04 -21.54 -0.74
C HIS A 335 -4.05 -22.03 -1.79
N SER A 336 -2.94 -21.30 -1.94
CA SER A 336 -2.04 -21.42 -3.08
C SER A 336 -0.73 -22.08 -2.68
N PRO A 337 -0.44 -23.32 -3.11
CA PRO A 337 0.83 -23.98 -2.80
C PRO A 337 1.99 -23.29 -3.53
N LEU A 338 3.10 -23.10 -2.84
CA LEU A 338 4.26 -22.43 -3.41
C LEU A 338 5.57 -22.88 -2.77
N VAL A 339 6.67 -22.45 -3.39
CA VAL A 339 8.02 -22.55 -2.84
C VAL A 339 8.61 -21.14 -2.74
N CYS A 340 9.13 -20.79 -1.55
CA CYS A 340 9.81 -19.54 -1.29
C CYS A 340 11.19 -19.83 -0.70
N GLY A 341 12.26 -19.41 -1.38
CA GLY A 341 13.63 -19.66 -0.91
C GLY A 341 13.96 -21.14 -0.69
N GLY A 342 13.34 -22.06 -1.45
CA GLY A 342 13.50 -23.51 -1.31
C GLY A 342 12.59 -24.16 -0.26
N LEU A 343 11.81 -23.38 0.50
CA LEU A 343 10.87 -23.88 1.51
C LEU A 343 9.45 -23.92 0.94
N ARG A 344 8.77 -25.05 1.12
CA ARG A 344 7.34 -25.20 0.77
C ARG A 344 6.48 -24.42 1.76
N SER A 345 5.53 -23.66 1.24
CA SER A 345 4.54 -22.93 2.05
C SER A 345 3.26 -22.73 1.24
N HIS A 346 2.35 -21.92 1.75
CA HIS A 346 1.11 -21.53 1.08
C HIS A 346 0.90 -20.02 1.17
N SER A 347 0.28 -19.44 0.14
CA SER A 347 -0.32 -18.10 0.17
C SER A 347 -1.83 -18.22 0.34
N ASP A 348 -2.40 -17.44 1.25
CA ASP A 348 -3.83 -17.48 1.56
C ASP A 348 -4.49 -16.13 1.31
N SER A 349 -5.62 -16.13 0.60
CA SER A 349 -6.61 -15.05 0.72
C SER A 349 -7.57 -15.38 1.85
N ALA A 350 -7.83 -14.42 2.74
CA ALA A 350 -8.67 -14.64 3.91
C ALA A 350 -9.75 -13.57 4.05
N TYR A 351 -10.93 -13.99 4.49
CA TYR A 351 -12.05 -13.14 4.87
C TYR A 351 -12.45 -13.43 6.32
N TYR A 352 -12.58 -12.42 7.16
CA TYR A 352 -13.13 -12.56 8.50
C TYR A 352 -14.17 -11.49 8.78
N THR A 353 -15.03 -11.73 9.77
CA THR A 353 -16.01 -10.74 10.24
C THR A 353 -15.79 -10.40 11.71
N ALA A 354 -15.75 -9.11 12.04
CA ALA A 354 -15.56 -8.61 13.40
C ALA A 354 -16.89 -8.52 14.17
N PRO A 355 -16.87 -8.49 15.52
CA PRO A 355 -18.08 -8.31 16.34
C PRO A 355 -18.89 -7.05 16.02
N SER A 356 -18.24 -6.02 15.47
CA SER A 356 -18.87 -4.77 15.00
C SER A 356 -19.73 -4.95 13.75
N GLY A 357 -19.67 -6.11 13.10
CA GLY A 357 -20.27 -6.39 11.80
C GLY A 357 -19.41 -5.99 10.60
N ALA A 358 -18.22 -5.42 10.82
CA ALA A 358 -17.26 -5.17 9.76
C ALA A 358 -16.76 -6.48 9.14
N GLY A 359 -16.69 -6.54 7.80
CA GLY A 359 -15.96 -7.55 7.06
C GLY A 359 -14.52 -7.09 6.78
N VAL A 360 -13.58 -8.02 6.82
CA VAL A 360 -12.19 -7.75 6.46
C VAL A 360 -11.70 -8.80 5.47
N PHE A 361 -11.17 -8.35 4.33
CA PHE A 361 -10.65 -9.22 3.28
C PHE A 361 -9.18 -8.89 2.98
N ALA A 362 -8.32 -9.90 2.96
CA ALA A 362 -6.94 -9.79 2.53
C ALA A 362 -6.67 -10.71 1.33
N THR A 363 -6.06 -10.15 0.29
CA THR A 363 -5.76 -10.89 -0.96
C THR A 363 -4.57 -11.83 -0.81
N GLY A 364 -3.64 -11.53 0.10
CA GLY A 364 -2.50 -12.40 0.42
C GLY A 364 -1.38 -12.42 -0.61
N THR A 365 -1.42 -11.52 -1.61
CA THR A 365 -0.37 -11.39 -2.61
C THR A 365 -0.13 -9.94 -3.04
N MET A 366 1.14 -9.56 -3.22
CA MET A 366 1.52 -8.20 -3.62
C MET A 366 1.17 -7.87 -5.08
N ARG A 367 1.05 -8.88 -5.95
CA ARG A 367 0.73 -8.73 -7.38
C ARG A 367 -0.75 -8.47 -7.66
N TRP A 368 -1.63 -8.44 -6.64
CA TRP A 368 -3.08 -8.31 -6.86
C TRP A 368 -3.44 -7.02 -7.62
N VAL A 369 -2.92 -5.86 -7.22
CA VAL A 369 -3.18 -4.60 -7.95
C VAL A 369 -2.51 -4.57 -9.33
N GLU A 370 -1.32 -5.18 -9.47
CA GLU A 370 -0.64 -5.30 -10.76
C GLU A 370 -1.47 -6.12 -11.76
N ALA A 371 -2.10 -7.20 -11.28
CA ALA A 371 -2.92 -8.10 -12.07
C ALA A 371 -4.17 -7.44 -12.68
N LEU A 372 -4.63 -6.30 -12.15
CA LEU A 372 -5.67 -5.48 -12.79
C LEU A 372 -5.26 -4.97 -14.18
N MET A 373 -3.96 -4.96 -14.48
CA MET A 373 -3.40 -4.55 -15.77
C MET A 373 -2.87 -5.73 -16.61
N ALA A 374 -3.01 -6.97 -16.14
CA ALA A 374 -2.49 -8.15 -16.84
C ALA A 374 -3.07 -8.27 -18.27
N GLY A 375 -2.20 -8.57 -19.24
CA GLY A 375 -2.59 -8.64 -20.65
C GLY A 375 -3.10 -7.32 -21.25
N THR A 376 -2.69 -6.16 -20.71
CA THR A 376 -2.89 -4.84 -21.36
C THR A 376 -1.58 -4.35 -21.99
N PRO A 377 -1.63 -3.48 -23.03
CA PRO A 377 -0.42 -2.87 -23.59
C PRO A 377 0.39 -2.04 -22.59
N ASP A 378 -0.29 -1.47 -21.58
CA ASP A 378 0.32 -0.67 -20.51
C ASP A 378 1.06 -1.53 -19.47
N GLY A 379 0.97 -2.86 -19.57
CA GLY A 379 1.40 -3.84 -18.57
C GLY A 379 2.74 -4.52 -18.86
N GLY A 380 3.73 -3.82 -19.41
CA GLY A 380 5.03 -4.40 -19.82
C GLY A 380 5.89 -5.07 -18.71
N ARG A 381 5.32 -5.33 -17.53
CA ARG A 381 5.92 -6.04 -16.39
C ARG A 381 4.87 -6.86 -15.60
N ASP A 382 3.82 -7.36 -16.23
CA ASP A 382 2.76 -8.15 -15.57
C ASP A 382 3.17 -9.58 -15.18
N HIS A 383 4.47 -9.88 -15.24
CA HIS A 383 5.04 -11.18 -14.88
C HIS A 383 4.48 -12.38 -15.68
N GLY A 384 3.91 -12.14 -16.86
CA GLY A 384 3.29 -13.19 -17.67
C GLY A 384 1.86 -13.55 -17.23
N MET A 385 1.25 -12.76 -16.35
CA MET A 385 -0.18 -12.87 -16.05
C MET A 385 -1.01 -12.53 -17.29
N ASP A 386 -2.08 -13.29 -17.53
CA ASP A 386 -2.89 -13.15 -18.74
C ASP A 386 -4.20 -12.38 -18.52
N ALA A 387 -4.99 -12.25 -19.59
CA ALA A 387 -6.30 -11.60 -19.54
C ALA A 387 -7.34 -12.34 -18.67
N ARG A 388 -7.17 -13.66 -18.44
CA ARG A 388 -8.04 -14.47 -17.55
C ARG A 388 -7.76 -14.06 -16.11
N THR A 389 -6.48 -13.92 -15.74
CA THR A 389 -6.06 -13.38 -14.44
C THR A 389 -6.62 -11.97 -14.22
N ARG A 390 -6.51 -11.07 -15.21
CA ARG A 390 -7.12 -9.73 -15.13
C ARG A 390 -8.62 -9.80 -14.89
N ALA A 391 -9.34 -10.62 -15.65
CA ALA A 391 -10.80 -10.71 -15.55
C ALA A 391 -11.24 -11.19 -14.15
N PHE A 392 -10.58 -12.22 -13.62
CA PHE A 392 -10.82 -12.74 -12.27
C PHE A 392 -10.55 -11.67 -11.20
N VAL A 393 -9.34 -11.10 -11.18
CA VAL A 393 -8.93 -10.10 -10.17
C VAL A 393 -9.81 -8.86 -10.25
N THR A 394 -10.14 -8.40 -11.47
CA THR A 394 -11.05 -7.26 -11.66
C THR A 394 -12.39 -7.56 -11.02
N ARG A 395 -13.08 -8.63 -11.43
CA ARG A 395 -14.42 -8.96 -10.91
C ARG A 395 -14.42 -9.15 -9.39
N THR A 396 -13.45 -9.88 -8.84
CA THR A 396 -13.33 -10.07 -7.38
C THR A 396 -13.14 -8.74 -6.64
N THR A 397 -12.31 -7.84 -7.19
CA THR A 397 -12.11 -6.50 -6.63
C THR A 397 -13.37 -5.63 -6.74
N GLU A 398 -14.12 -5.72 -7.85
CA GLU A 398 -15.41 -5.03 -7.99
C GLU A 398 -16.42 -5.51 -6.93
N ASN A 399 -16.51 -6.82 -6.71
CA ASN A 399 -17.43 -7.43 -5.77
C ASN A 399 -17.17 -6.94 -4.34
N VAL A 400 -15.92 -6.99 -3.87
CA VAL A 400 -15.58 -6.53 -2.51
C VAL A 400 -15.78 -5.03 -2.34
N LEU A 401 -15.39 -4.21 -3.34
CA LEU A 401 -15.54 -2.76 -3.24
C LEU A 401 -17.00 -2.31 -3.25
N ARG A 402 -17.85 -2.94 -4.07
CA ARG A 402 -19.30 -2.65 -4.09
C ARG A 402 -19.95 -3.07 -2.78
N ALA A 403 -19.74 -4.32 -2.35
CA ALA A 403 -20.33 -4.82 -1.11
C ALA A 403 -19.92 -3.97 0.09
N PHE A 404 -18.63 -3.66 0.24
CA PHE A 404 -18.16 -2.92 1.41
C PHE A 404 -18.57 -1.43 1.39
N ALA A 405 -18.86 -0.86 0.22
CA ALA A 405 -19.40 0.50 0.10
C ALA A 405 -20.86 0.62 0.60
N GLU A 406 -21.60 -0.49 0.70
CA GLU A 406 -22.98 -0.52 1.22
C GLU A 406 -23.04 -0.41 2.76
N GLY A 407 -21.89 -0.43 3.44
CA GLY A 407 -21.77 -0.42 4.90
C GLY A 407 -21.36 -1.79 5.45
N SER A 408 -21.40 -1.95 6.78
CA SER A 408 -20.88 -3.14 7.49
C SER A 408 -21.33 -4.46 6.85
N ALA A 409 -20.36 -5.29 6.47
CA ALA A 409 -20.58 -6.43 5.58
C ALA A 409 -21.61 -7.42 6.11
N THR A 410 -21.63 -7.73 7.41
CA THR A 410 -22.54 -8.75 7.97
C THR A 410 -24.03 -8.37 7.92
N ARG A 411 -24.35 -7.12 7.55
CA ARG A 411 -25.74 -6.68 7.36
C ARG A 411 -26.34 -7.17 6.05
N HIS A 412 -25.51 -7.48 5.04
CA HIS A 412 -25.96 -7.80 3.68
C HIS A 412 -25.14 -8.89 2.98
N ARG A 413 -24.00 -9.31 3.55
CA ARG A 413 -23.21 -10.48 3.12
C ARG A 413 -23.16 -11.54 4.21
N PRO A 414 -23.00 -12.82 3.83
CA PRO A 414 -22.75 -13.89 4.79
C PRO A 414 -21.54 -13.59 5.69
N ALA A 415 -21.64 -14.02 6.95
CA ALA A 415 -20.47 -14.08 7.83
C ALA A 415 -19.44 -15.08 7.29
N ALA A 416 -18.18 -14.92 7.69
CA ALA A 416 -17.13 -15.84 7.29
C ALA A 416 -17.42 -17.26 7.81
N ARG A 417 -17.21 -18.28 6.96
CA ARG A 417 -17.36 -19.71 7.29
C ARG A 417 -16.00 -20.28 7.72
N PRO A 418 -15.80 -20.60 9.01
CA PRO A 418 -14.51 -21.10 9.48
C PRO A 418 -14.07 -22.38 8.76
N ASN A 419 -12.94 -22.33 8.05
CA ASN A 419 -12.38 -23.50 7.35
C ASN A 419 -10.87 -23.68 7.57
N VAL A 420 -10.23 -22.87 8.43
CA VAL A 420 -8.76 -22.91 8.64
C VAL A 420 -8.28 -24.32 9.03
N SER A 421 -8.96 -24.96 9.99
CA SER A 421 -8.58 -26.30 10.43
C SER A 421 -8.83 -27.38 9.38
N GLU A 422 -9.76 -27.17 8.45
CA GLU A 422 -10.02 -28.09 7.33
C GLU A 422 -8.89 -27.98 6.30
N VAL A 423 -8.65 -26.76 5.80
CA VAL A 423 -7.61 -26.44 4.80
C VAL A 423 -6.24 -26.94 5.24
N TYR A 424 -5.86 -26.70 6.50
CA TYR A 424 -4.55 -27.10 7.02
C TYR A 424 -4.47 -28.56 7.53
N ARG A 425 -5.59 -29.29 7.65
CA ARG A 425 -5.56 -30.75 7.91
C ARG A 425 -5.36 -31.56 6.63
N SER A 426 -5.85 -31.08 5.49
CA SER A 426 -5.70 -31.75 4.19
C SER A 426 -4.28 -31.71 3.60
N GLY A 427 -3.30 -31.11 4.31
CA GLY A 427 -1.93 -30.92 3.84
C GLY A 427 -0.82 -31.63 4.64
N VAL A 428 -1.17 -32.61 5.50
CA VAL A 428 -0.20 -33.49 6.19
C VAL A 428 -0.12 -34.84 5.51
#